data_AF-A0A928BSV2-F1
#
_entry.id   AF-A0A928BSV2-F1
#
_cell.length_a   1.000
_cell.length_b   1.000
_cell.length_c   1.000
_cell.angle_alpha   90.00
_cell.angle_beta   90.00
_cell.angle_gamma   90.00
#
_symmetry.space_group_name_H-M   'P 1'
#
loop_
_entity.id
_entity.type
_entity.pdbx_description
1 polymer ?
#
loop_
_entity_poly.entity_id
_entity_poly.type
_entity_poly.pdbx_seq_one_letter_code
_entity_poly.pdbx_strand_id
1 'polypeptide(L)'
;MKNIFSKIFMAVALVVAPLAMSSCDNEDNWAVEQVVIKGEGIKNKMGTIEIGQTLQLKAVRDFFVNGQGLAWKSSDESIATVDQNGLVKAVGVGEVVITAYTTGAKLSDSGEVTLYVVNQGIGLIDDQIDQSEAE
;
A
#
# COMPACT_ATOMS: atom_id res chain seq x y z
N MET A 1 -17.40 24.99 11.16
CA MET A 1 -18.61 24.56 10.41
C MET A 1 -18.46 25.01 8.95
N LYS A 2 -18.70 24.09 8.00
CA LYS A 2 -18.79 24.26 6.53
C LYS A 2 -17.54 23.94 5.69
N ASN A 3 -17.37 22.64 5.45
CA ASN A 3 -17.26 21.97 4.15
C ASN A 3 -16.51 22.69 3.01
N ILE A 4 -15.35 22.14 2.63
CA ILE A 4 -14.67 22.44 1.36
C ILE A 4 -14.28 21.09 0.71
N PHE A 5 -15.29 20.29 0.37
CA PHE A 5 -15.12 19.12 -0.48
C PHE A 5 -15.47 19.50 -1.91
N SER A 6 -14.70 18.96 -2.85
CA SER A 6 -14.99 18.88 -4.28
C SER A 6 -14.73 20.15 -5.09
N LYS A 7 -13.64 20.11 -5.86
CA LYS A 7 -13.56 20.39 -7.31
C LYS A 7 -12.09 20.51 -7.71
N ILE A 8 -11.73 19.84 -8.81
CA ILE A 8 -10.62 20.03 -9.76
C ILE A 8 -10.39 18.62 -10.34
N PHE A 9 -11.24 18.15 -11.26
CA PHE A 9 -11.28 18.47 -12.69
C PHE A 9 -9.92 18.25 -13.36
N MET A 10 -9.81 17.12 -14.07
CA MET A 10 -8.85 16.90 -15.14
C MET A 10 -8.77 18.13 -16.06
N ALA A 11 -7.57 18.62 -16.33
CA ALA A 11 -7.30 19.48 -17.47
C ALA A 11 -5.90 19.20 -18.01
N VAL A 12 -5.85 18.69 -19.23
CA VAL A 12 -4.68 18.67 -20.10
C VAL A 12 -4.35 20.12 -20.49
N ALA A 13 -3.10 20.55 -20.30
CA ALA A 13 -2.57 21.76 -20.92
C ALA A 13 -1.08 21.60 -21.21
N LEU A 14 -0.72 21.83 -22.47
CA LEU A 14 0.61 21.71 -23.06
C LEU A 14 1.25 23.10 -23.06
N VAL A 15 2.32 23.33 -22.29
CA VAL A 15 3.13 24.57 -22.36
C VAL A 15 4.62 24.22 -22.15
N VAL A 16 5.47 24.82 -22.98
CA VAL A 16 6.90 24.53 -23.15
C VAL A 16 7.77 25.57 -22.40
N ALA A 17 8.70 25.08 -21.54
CA ALA A 17 10.01 25.57 -20.98
C ALA A 17 10.44 27.08 -20.97
N PRO A 18 11.48 27.56 -20.21
CA PRO A 18 12.46 26.87 -19.32
C PRO A 18 12.84 27.54 -17.95
N LEU A 19 13.34 26.69 -17.04
CA LEU A 19 14.33 26.86 -15.93
C LEU A 19 14.68 28.26 -15.38
N ALA A 20 14.33 28.51 -14.11
CA ALA A 20 15.28 28.99 -13.09
C ALA A 20 14.66 28.91 -11.68
N MET A 21 15.55 28.73 -10.69
CA MET A 21 15.35 28.67 -9.24
C MET A 21 15.18 27.26 -8.68
N SER A 22 16.30 26.75 -8.14
CA SER A 22 16.31 25.78 -7.04
C SER A 22 15.53 26.41 -5.88
N SER A 23 14.21 26.22 -5.92
CA SER A 23 13.38 26.28 -4.74
C SER A 23 13.70 25.01 -4.00
N CYS A 24 14.26 25.13 -2.79
CA CYS A 24 14.45 23.99 -1.90
C CYS A 24 13.21 23.12 -1.95
N ASP A 25 13.43 21.86 -2.34
CA ASP A 25 12.53 20.75 -2.13
C ASP A 25 12.29 20.64 -0.63
N ASN A 26 11.32 21.41 -0.14
CA ASN A 26 10.56 20.94 0.99
C ASN A 26 9.51 20.05 0.34
N GLU A 27 9.82 18.75 0.25
CA GLU A 27 8.80 17.71 0.24
C GLU A 27 8.00 17.89 1.53
N ASP A 28 7.11 18.88 1.54
CA ASP A 28 5.92 18.86 2.36
C ASP A 28 5.15 17.65 1.82
N ASN A 29 5.53 16.47 2.28
CA ASN A 29 4.77 15.24 2.19
C ASN A 29 3.50 15.51 2.97
N TRP A 30 2.56 16.17 2.30
CA TRP A 30 1.17 16.28 2.71
C TRP A 30 0.71 14.83 2.80
N ALA A 31 0.72 14.30 4.03
CA ALA A 31 0.39 12.90 4.28
C ALA A 31 -0.97 12.62 3.65
N VAL A 32 -0.92 11.90 2.53
CA VAL A 32 -2.10 11.61 1.73
C VAL A 32 -3.06 10.87 2.66
N GLU A 33 -4.31 11.34 2.74
CA GLU A 33 -5.43 10.76 3.48
C GLU A 33 -5.84 9.44 2.78
N GLN A 34 -4.93 8.48 2.78
CA GLN A 34 -5.01 7.24 2.03
C GLN A 34 -5.15 6.06 2.98
N VAL A 35 -5.86 5.02 2.55
CA VAL A 35 -5.81 3.72 3.22
C VAL A 35 -4.37 3.20 3.21
N VAL A 36 -3.79 3.05 4.40
CA VAL A 36 -2.45 2.49 4.57
C VAL A 36 -2.57 1.04 5.05
N ILE A 37 -1.99 0.11 4.29
CA ILE A 37 -1.93 -1.30 4.70
C ILE A 37 -0.66 -1.53 5.52
N LYS A 38 -0.82 -2.18 6.66
CA LYS A 38 0.26 -2.62 7.56
C LYS A 38 0.16 -4.12 7.80
N GLY A 39 1.28 -4.75 8.13
CA GLY A 39 1.36 -6.17 8.48
C GLY A 39 2.77 -6.51 8.95
N GLU A 40 2.93 -7.67 9.57
CA GLU A 40 4.25 -8.19 9.91
C GLU A 40 5.08 -8.41 8.64
N GLY A 41 6.35 -8.01 8.65
CA GLY A 41 7.22 -8.13 7.48
C GLY A 41 6.90 -7.18 6.31
N ILE A 42 5.91 -6.28 6.43
CA ILE A 42 5.62 -5.27 5.41
C ILE A 42 6.56 -4.07 5.59
N LYS A 43 7.45 -3.84 4.61
CA LYS A 43 8.35 -2.68 4.52
C LYS A 43 8.07 -1.96 3.18
N ASN A 44 7.87 -0.64 3.20
CA ASN A 44 7.66 0.17 1.98
C ASN A 44 6.55 -0.34 1.03
N LYS A 45 5.39 -0.73 1.57
CA LYS A 45 4.28 -1.35 0.81
C LYS A 45 4.64 -2.66 0.10
N MET A 46 5.73 -3.31 0.51
CA MET A 46 6.14 -4.62 0.02
C MET A 46 6.27 -5.60 1.17
N GLY A 47 6.00 -6.87 0.91
CA GLY A 47 6.21 -7.95 1.86
C GLY A 47 6.56 -9.24 1.15
N THR A 48 7.11 -10.17 1.91
CA THR A 48 7.42 -11.51 1.42
C THR A 48 6.78 -12.53 2.33
N ILE A 49 6.16 -13.54 1.74
CA ILE A 49 5.48 -14.61 2.46
C ILE A 49 5.84 -15.94 1.83
N GLU A 50 6.11 -16.95 2.64
CA GLU A 50 6.37 -18.28 2.11
C GLU A 50 5.05 -18.99 1.75
N ILE A 51 5.06 -19.78 0.68
CA ILE A 51 3.91 -20.54 0.22
C ILE A 51 3.33 -21.41 1.34
N GLY A 52 2.01 -21.42 1.48
CA GLY A 52 1.29 -22.13 2.55
C GLY A 52 1.18 -21.37 3.88
N GLN A 53 1.95 -20.29 4.08
CA GLN A 53 1.82 -19.43 5.26
C GLN A 53 0.66 -18.44 5.11
N THR A 54 0.33 -17.81 6.23
CA THR A 54 -0.66 -16.74 6.29
C THR A 54 -0.06 -15.46 6.85
N LEU A 55 -0.52 -14.31 6.37
CA LEU A 55 -0.13 -12.99 6.85
C LEU A 55 -1.37 -12.17 7.19
N GLN A 56 -1.46 -11.66 8.41
CA GLN A 56 -2.53 -10.74 8.78
C GLN A 56 -2.17 -9.32 8.34
N LEU A 57 -2.98 -8.75 7.46
CA LEU A 57 -2.92 -7.35 7.09
C LEU A 57 -3.94 -6.54 7.89
N LYS A 58 -3.61 -5.28 8.14
CA LYS A 58 -4.50 -4.30 8.75
C LYS A 58 -4.47 -3.03 7.93
N ALA A 59 -5.63 -2.62 7.44
CA ALA A 59 -5.78 -1.31 6.82
C ALA A 59 -6.05 -0.26 7.89
N VAL A 60 -5.33 0.85 7.81
CA VAL A 60 -5.47 2.02 8.68
C VAL A 60 -5.92 3.18 7.82
N ARG A 61 -6.90 3.95 8.30
CA ARG A 61 -7.40 5.17 7.68
C ARG A 61 -7.74 6.19 8.76
N ASP A 62 -7.62 7.48 8.45
CA ASP A 62 -7.78 8.55 9.43
C ASP A 62 -9.24 8.98 9.65
N PHE A 63 -10.15 8.59 8.76
CA PHE A 63 -11.57 8.91 8.85
C PHE A 63 -12.44 7.64 8.81
N PHE A 64 -13.47 7.60 9.65
CA PHE A 64 -14.52 6.58 9.60
C PHE A 64 -15.85 7.27 9.28
N VAL A 65 -16.39 7.06 8.08
CA VAL A 65 -17.73 7.51 7.75
C VAL A 65 -18.71 6.38 8.09
N ASN A 66 -19.77 6.71 8.85
CA ASN A 66 -20.85 5.77 9.14
C ASN A 66 -21.43 5.19 7.85
N GLY A 67 -21.54 3.86 7.81
CA GLY A 67 -21.99 3.13 6.63
C GLY A 67 -20.93 2.91 5.55
N GLN A 68 -19.66 3.29 5.79
CA GLN A 68 -18.54 2.90 4.94
C GLN A 68 -17.77 1.72 5.52
N GLY A 69 -17.80 0.60 4.82
CA GLY A 69 -17.01 -0.58 5.13
C GLY A 69 -15.62 -0.54 4.50
N LEU A 70 -14.81 -1.54 4.84
CA LEU A 70 -13.55 -1.84 4.19
C LEU A 70 -13.67 -3.22 3.54
N ALA A 71 -13.21 -3.35 2.31
CA ALA A 71 -13.16 -4.62 1.60
C ALA A 71 -11.74 -4.86 1.07
N TRP A 72 -11.44 -6.13 0.80
CA TRP A 72 -10.15 -6.59 0.33
C TRP A 72 -10.30 -7.30 -1.02
N LYS A 73 -9.24 -7.28 -1.82
CA LYS A 73 -9.12 -8.11 -3.02
C LYS A 73 -7.67 -8.49 -3.26
N SER A 74 -7.48 -9.63 -3.92
CA SER A 74 -6.20 -10.04 -4.49
C SER A 74 -6.21 -9.74 -6.00
N SER A 75 -5.05 -9.38 -6.56
CA SER A 75 -4.89 -9.29 -8.01
C SER A 75 -4.84 -10.67 -8.68
N ASP A 76 -4.42 -11.71 -7.95
CA ASP A 76 -4.33 -13.09 -8.43
C ASP A 76 -4.52 -14.09 -7.27
N GLU A 77 -5.70 -14.70 -7.21
CA GLU A 77 -6.06 -15.69 -6.19
C GLU A 77 -5.33 -17.03 -6.32
N SER A 78 -4.69 -17.30 -7.48
CA SER A 78 -3.84 -18.49 -7.64
C SER A 78 -2.49 -18.34 -6.94
N ILE A 79 -2.07 -17.10 -6.65
CA ILE A 79 -0.83 -16.75 -5.95
C ILE A 79 -1.12 -16.49 -4.47
N ALA A 80 -2.10 -15.64 -4.15
CA ALA A 80 -2.55 -15.43 -2.77
C ALA A 80 -4.02 -15.04 -2.69
N THR A 81 -4.70 -15.51 -1.64
CA THR A 81 -6.08 -15.14 -1.32
C THR A 81 -6.12 -14.22 -0.12
N VAL A 82 -7.13 -13.35 -0.01
CA VAL A 82 -7.34 -12.47 1.15
C VAL A 82 -8.80 -12.54 1.58
N ASP A 83 -9.06 -12.71 2.87
CA ASP A 83 -10.42 -12.75 3.40
C ASP A 83 -10.96 -11.34 3.73
N GLN A 84 -12.23 -11.26 4.15
CA GLN A 84 -12.88 -10.00 4.53
C GLN A 84 -12.20 -9.29 5.72
N ASN A 85 -11.42 -10.01 6.53
CA ASN A 85 -10.71 -9.49 7.69
C ASN A 85 -9.26 -9.09 7.36
N GLY A 86 -8.82 -9.24 6.11
CA GLY A 86 -7.44 -8.96 5.69
C GLY A 86 -6.46 -10.09 6.02
N LEU A 87 -6.93 -11.30 6.31
CA LEU A 87 -6.06 -12.47 6.45
C LEU A 87 -5.68 -12.99 5.06
N VAL A 88 -4.41 -12.83 4.72
CA VAL A 88 -3.83 -13.31 3.45
C VAL A 88 -3.33 -14.73 3.62
N LYS A 89 -3.59 -15.60 2.64
CA LYS A 89 -3.03 -16.95 2.54
C LYS A 89 -2.27 -17.11 1.23
N ALA A 90 -1.01 -17.52 1.32
CA ALA A 90 -0.17 -17.81 0.17
C ALA A 90 -0.54 -19.17 -0.45
N VAL A 91 -0.85 -19.17 -1.75
CA VAL A 91 -1.33 -20.33 -2.52
C VAL A 91 -0.29 -20.82 -3.53
N GLY A 92 0.39 -19.89 -4.22
CA GLY A 92 1.35 -20.20 -5.28
C GLY A 92 2.50 -19.19 -5.29
N VAL A 93 3.67 -19.60 -5.79
CA VAL A 93 4.85 -18.71 -5.92
C VAL A 93 4.60 -17.66 -6.99
N GLY A 94 4.95 -16.41 -6.70
CA GLY A 94 4.78 -15.29 -7.64
C GLY A 94 4.61 -13.95 -6.94
N GLU A 95 4.39 -12.91 -7.73
CA GLU A 95 4.07 -11.57 -7.25
C GLU A 95 2.56 -11.35 -7.29
N VAL A 96 2.00 -10.77 -6.23
CA VAL A 96 0.57 -10.48 -6.12
C VAL A 96 0.35 -9.17 -5.37
N VAL A 97 -0.61 -8.37 -5.83
CA VAL A 97 -1.00 -7.12 -5.17
C VAL A 97 -2.28 -7.37 -4.37
N ILE A 98 -2.23 -7.03 -3.08
CA ILE A 98 -3.40 -7.03 -2.20
C ILE A 98 -3.89 -5.59 -2.04
N THR A 99 -5.16 -5.36 -2.36
CA THR A 99 -5.79 -4.04 -2.27
C THR A 99 -6.83 -4.03 -1.15
N ALA A 100 -6.76 -3.03 -0.27
CA ALA A 100 -7.82 -2.67 0.66
C ALA A 100 -8.54 -1.44 0.13
N TYR A 101 -9.87 -1.44 0.07
CA TYR A 101 -10.63 -0.32 -0.49
C TYR A 101 -11.90 -0.02 0.34
N THR A 102 -12.29 1.25 0.36
CA THR A 102 -13.51 1.67 1.03
C THR A 102 -14.74 1.27 0.21
N THR A 103 -15.79 0.84 0.89
CA THR A 103 -17.09 0.56 0.28
C THR A 103 -18.10 1.61 0.75
N GLY A 104 -18.92 2.14 -0.17
CA GLY A 104 -19.97 3.12 0.14
C GLY A 104 -19.82 4.46 -0.58
N ALA A 105 -20.94 4.96 -1.13
CA ALA A 105 -21.01 5.88 -2.28
C ALA A 105 -20.57 7.35 -2.09
N LYS A 106 -19.89 7.72 -1.00
CA LYS A 106 -19.51 9.13 -0.76
C LYS A 106 -18.02 9.43 -0.88
N LEU A 107 -17.13 8.50 -0.51
CA LEU A 107 -15.68 8.65 -0.59
C LEU A 107 -15.06 7.30 -0.94
N SER A 108 -14.39 7.24 -2.09
CA SER A 108 -13.66 6.07 -2.55
C SER A 108 -12.18 6.29 -2.32
N ASP A 109 -11.55 5.39 -1.60
CA ASP A 109 -10.12 5.37 -1.35
C ASP A 109 -9.62 3.93 -1.28
N SER A 110 -8.34 3.72 -1.56
CA SER A 110 -7.73 2.40 -1.61
C SER A 110 -6.24 2.42 -1.29
N GLY A 111 -5.79 1.39 -0.58
CA GLY A 111 -4.40 1.10 -0.32
C GLY A 111 -3.99 -0.19 -0.99
N GLU A 112 -2.72 -0.29 -1.37
CA GLU A 112 -2.14 -1.48 -2.00
C GLU A 112 -0.85 -1.89 -1.30
N VAL A 113 -0.62 -3.20 -1.26
CA VAL A 113 0.64 -3.82 -0.83
C VAL A 113 1.01 -4.91 -1.83
N THR A 114 2.27 -4.92 -2.26
CA THR A 114 2.81 -5.98 -3.12
C THR A 114 3.38 -7.09 -2.24
N LEU A 115 2.97 -8.33 -2.51
CA LEU A 115 3.50 -9.51 -1.84
C LEU A 115 4.27 -10.37 -2.83
N TYR A 116 5.45 -10.80 -2.42
CA TYR A 116 6.23 -11.82 -3.11
C TYR A 116 6.02 -13.14 -2.38
N VAL A 117 5.33 -14.08 -3.02
CA VAL A 117 5.17 -15.44 -2.51
C VAL A 117 6.35 -16.27 -2.96
N VAL A 118 7.07 -16.84 -2.00
CA VAL A 118 8.29 -17.61 -2.23
C VAL A 118 8.14 -19.04 -1.70
N ASN A 119 8.99 -19.96 -2.15
CA ASN A 119 9.04 -21.30 -1.57
C ASN A 119 9.50 -21.27 -0.11
N GLN A 120 9.16 -22.30 0.66
CA GLN A 120 9.65 -22.49 2.02
C GLN A 120 11.18 -22.62 2.04
N GLY A 121 11.86 -21.95 2.97
CA GLY A 121 13.29 -22.16 3.22
C GLY A 121 14.25 -21.37 2.33
N ILE A 122 13.73 -20.50 1.46
CA ILE A 122 14.51 -19.36 0.95
C ILE A 122 14.43 -18.27 2.02
N GLY A 123 15.19 -18.48 3.10
CA GLY A 123 15.33 -17.50 4.18
C GLY A 123 15.67 -16.16 3.56
N LEU A 124 14.86 -15.15 3.85
CA LEU A 124 15.19 -13.78 3.47
C LEU A 124 16.49 -13.46 4.20
N ILE A 125 17.54 -13.20 3.42
CA ILE A 125 18.77 -12.64 3.96
C ILE A 125 18.42 -11.19 4.30
N ASP A 126 17.68 -10.99 5.40
CA ASP A 126 17.33 -9.69 5.94
C ASP A 126 18.61 -9.12 6.59
N ASP A 127 19.17 -8.09 5.97
CA ASP A 127 19.70 -6.92 6.69
C ASP A 127 20.89 -7.11 7.66
N GLN A 128 21.83 -8.04 7.43
CA GLN A 128 23.08 -8.12 8.22
C GLN A 128 24.36 -7.71 7.47
N ILE A 129 24.28 -6.78 6.51
CA ILE A 129 25.48 -6.17 5.92
C ILE A 129 25.48 -4.65 6.12
N ASP A 130 25.32 -4.21 7.37
CA ASP A 130 25.77 -2.87 7.76
C ASP A 130 26.19 -2.82 9.23
N GLN A 131 27.29 -3.53 9.55
CA GLN A 131 28.08 -3.29 10.77
C GLN A 131 29.56 -3.57 10.50
N SER A 132 30.18 -2.80 9.60
CA SER A 132 31.63 -2.58 9.65
C SER A 132 32.01 -1.36 8.84
N GLU A 133 32.08 -0.20 9.48
CA GLU A 133 33.16 0.79 9.29
C GLU A 133 32.94 1.98 10.24
N ALA A 134 33.55 1.88 11.42
CA ALA A 134 34.06 3.03 12.15
C ALA A 134 35.10 2.51 13.16
N GLU A 135 36.34 2.36 12.70
CA GLU A 135 37.50 2.62 13.55
C GLU A 135 37.80 4.13 13.54
#